data_AF-A0A662V2A2-F1
#
_entry.id   AF-A0A662V2A2-F1
#
_cell.length_a   1.000
_cell.length_b   1.000
_cell.length_c   1.000
_cell.angle_alpha   90.00
_cell.angle_beta   90.00
_cell.angle_gamma   90.00
#
_symmetry.space_group_name_H-M   'P 1'
#
loop_
_entity.id
_entity.type
_entity.pdbx_description
1 polymer ?
#
loop_
_entity_poly.entity_id
_entity_poly.type
_entity_poly.pdbx_seq_one_letter_code
_entity_poly.pdbx_strand_id
1 'polypeptide(L)'
;MRLKIRICYRDRCIETVAIASSGFIGRDPEITLPRSLVEKLLGRNFSTVIVEKVLADGSIVDLERISESLKLYLLTEDRVIGPVDVHAYIIRGRFVLLNDATLSTLRIVIIDPRDGIWCFRDELGRRERRGI
;
A
#
# COMPACT_ATOMS: atom_id res chain seq x y z
N MET A 1 2.20 10.57 5.94
CA MET A 1 2.49 10.87 4.52
C MET A 1 1.48 10.19 3.59
N ARG A 2 0.98 10.92 2.59
CA ARG A 2 -0.01 10.46 1.60
C ARG A 2 0.62 10.39 0.21
N LEU A 3 0.40 9.31 -0.51
CA LEU A 3 1.01 9.02 -1.81
C LEU A 3 -0.06 8.66 -2.83
N LYS A 4 0.03 9.20 -4.05
CA LYS A 4 -0.83 8.77 -5.16
C LYS A 4 -0.36 7.42 -5.66
N ILE A 5 -1.28 6.47 -5.73
CA ILE A 5 -1.00 5.12 -6.22
C ILE A 5 -2.01 4.70 -7.27
N ARG A 6 -1.63 3.70 -8.05
CA ARG A 6 -2.53 2.94 -8.92
C ARG A 6 -2.48 1.47 -8.53
N ILE A 7 -3.63 0.86 -8.30
CA ILE A 7 -3.76 -0.56 -8.01
C ILE A 7 -4.45 -1.22 -9.19
N CYS A 8 -3.86 -2.29 -9.72
CA CYS A 8 -4.41 -3.04 -10.84
C CYS A 8 -4.65 -4.50 -10.44
N TYR A 9 -5.77 -5.03 -10.93
CA TYR A 9 -6.14 -6.44 -10.85
C TYR A 9 -6.64 -6.86 -12.23
N ARG A 10 -5.92 -7.77 -12.88
CA ARG A 10 -6.17 -8.18 -14.28
C ARG A 10 -6.21 -6.96 -15.20
N ASP A 11 -7.34 -6.72 -15.87
CA ASP A 11 -7.60 -5.63 -16.82
C ASP A 11 -8.13 -4.34 -16.18
N ARG A 12 -8.39 -4.34 -14.85
CA ARG A 12 -8.94 -3.19 -14.13
C ARG A 12 -7.88 -2.52 -13.29
N CYS A 13 -7.89 -1.18 -13.29
CA CYS A 13 -7.04 -0.36 -12.44
C CYS A 13 -7.85 0.75 -11.78
N ILE A 14 -7.47 1.11 -10.55
CA ILE A 14 -7.99 2.28 -9.85
C ILE A 14 -6.82 3.16 -9.39
N GLU A 15 -6.98 4.48 -9.48
CA GLU A 15 -6.09 5.43 -8.83
C GLU A 15 -6.70 5.88 -7.50
N THR A 16 -5.86 5.99 -6.47
CA THR A 16 -6.29 6.44 -5.14
C THR A 16 -5.11 7.01 -4.37
N VAL A 17 -5.37 7.49 -3.16
CA VAL A 17 -4.35 7.94 -2.21
C VAL A 17 -4.15 6.88 -1.14
N ALA A 18 -2.90 6.48 -0.94
CA ALA A 18 -2.48 5.59 0.14
C ALA A 18 -1.69 6.34 1.21
N ILE A 19 -1.74 5.85 2.44
CA ILE A 19 -0.91 6.31 3.55
C ILE A 19 0.28 5.38 3.65
N ALA A 20 1.48 5.95 3.55
CA ALA A 20 2.71 5.24 3.84
C ALA A 20 2.84 5.05 5.37
N SER A 21 2.87 3.79 5.82
CA SER A 21 2.94 3.46 7.24
C SER A 21 4.05 2.45 7.51
N SER A 22 5.07 2.87 8.27
CA SER A 22 6.07 1.94 8.81
C SER A 22 5.55 1.14 10.02
N GLY A 23 4.39 1.52 10.58
CA GLY A 23 3.76 0.83 11.71
C GLY A 23 2.86 -0.33 11.30
N PHE A 24 2.59 -0.49 10.00
CA PHE A 24 2.02 -1.72 9.46
C PHE A 24 3.18 -2.60 9.02
N ILE A 25 3.52 -3.60 9.83
CA ILE A 25 4.72 -4.42 9.68
C ILE A 25 4.36 -5.75 9.03
N GLY A 26 5.09 -6.12 7.98
CA GLY A 26 4.92 -7.40 7.29
C GLY A 26 6.20 -7.86 6.61
N ARG A 27 6.33 -9.16 6.38
CA ARG A 27 7.47 -9.70 5.62
C ARG A 27 7.34 -9.42 4.13
N ASP A 28 6.12 -9.57 3.62
CA ASP A 28 5.79 -9.38 2.21
C ASP A 28 5.21 -7.97 1.98
N PRO A 29 5.31 -7.42 0.75
CA PRO A 29 4.59 -6.21 0.39
C PRO A 29 3.08 -6.41 0.57
N GLU A 30 2.49 -5.62 1.47
CA GLU A 30 1.08 -5.69 1.83
C GLU A 30 0.45 -4.31 1.82
N ILE A 31 -0.84 -4.29 1.48
CA ILE A 31 -1.70 -3.13 1.61
C ILE A 31 -2.98 -3.47 2.37
N THR A 32 -3.58 -2.46 2.98
CA THR A 32 -5.02 -2.53 3.29
C THR A 32 -5.81 -1.98 2.13
N LEU A 33 -7.00 -2.54 1.88
CA LEU A 33 -7.89 -2.10 0.82
C LEU A 33 -9.30 -1.92 1.38
N PRO A 34 -9.83 -0.69 1.44
CA PRO A 34 -11.22 -0.44 1.80
C PRO A 34 -12.18 -1.27 0.95
N ARG A 35 -13.20 -1.86 1.58
CA ARG A 35 -14.18 -2.71 0.87
C ARG A 35 -14.83 -2.02 -0.35
N SER A 36 -15.07 -0.71 -0.27
CA SER A 36 -15.58 0.08 -1.39
C SER A 36 -14.64 0.15 -2.60
N LEU A 37 -13.32 0.04 -2.39
CA LEU A 37 -12.34 -0.04 -3.48
C LEU A 37 -12.22 -1.47 -4.01
N VAL A 38 -12.34 -2.48 -3.14
CA VAL A 38 -12.39 -3.90 -3.55
C VAL A 38 -13.53 -4.12 -4.54
N GLU A 39 -14.74 -3.68 -4.22
CA GLU A 39 -15.91 -3.85 -5.10
C GLU A 39 -15.74 -3.17 -6.46
N LYS A 40 -15.11 -1.98 -6.48
CA LYS A 40 -14.83 -1.25 -7.73
C LYS A 40 -13.78 -1.94 -8.59
N LEU A 41 -12.69 -2.41 -7.96
CA LEU A 41 -11.54 -2.97 -8.65
C LEU A 41 -11.75 -4.43 -9.07
N LEU A 42 -12.24 -5.28 -8.16
CA LEU A 42 -12.38 -6.72 -8.36
C LEU A 42 -13.82 -7.14 -8.74
N GLY A 43 -14.81 -6.27 -8.54
CA GLY A 43 -16.22 -6.64 -8.74
C GLY A 43 -16.71 -7.59 -7.65
N ARG A 44 -17.47 -8.63 -8.04
CA ARG A 44 -18.06 -9.61 -7.11
C ARG A 44 -17.37 -10.98 -7.11
N ASN A 45 -16.47 -11.24 -8.06
CA ASN A 45 -15.89 -12.57 -8.28
C ASN A 45 -14.40 -12.56 -7.95
N PHE A 46 -14.08 -12.58 -6.66
CA PHE A 46 -12.73 -12.79 -6.15
C PHE A 46 -12.77 -13.74 -4.96
N SER A 47 -11.67 -14.47 -4.73
CA SER A 47 -11.51 -15.32 -3.56
C SER A 47 -10.77 -14.59 -2.45
N THR A 48 -11.12 -14.93 -1.21
CA THR A 48 -10.42 -14.48 -0.01
C THR A 48 -9.95 -15.67 0.81
N VAL A 49 -8.93 -15.41 1.61
CA VAL A 49 -8.42 -16.31 2.65
C VAL A 49 -8.38 -15.55 3.96
N ILE A 50 -8.57 -16.26 5.07
CA ILE A 50 -8.35 -15.70 6.41
C ILE A 50 -6.87 -15.90 6.75
N VAL A 51 -6.22 -14.84 7.21
CA VAL A 51 -4.81 -14.87 7.63
C VAL A 51 -4.70 -14.25 9.01
N GLU A 52 -4.06 -14.96 9.93
CA GLU A 52 -3.71 -14.45 11.25
C GLU A 52 -2.60 -13.39 11.13
N LYS A 53 -2.79 -12.26 11.80
CA LYS A 53 -1.81 -11.19 11.93
C LYS A 53 -1.59 -10.87 13.39
N VAL A 54 -0.32 -10.77 13.77
CA VAL A 54 0.10 -10.25 15.08
C VAL A 54 0.18 -8.73 14.98
N LEU A 55 -0.58 -8.03 15.82
CA LEU A 55 -0.58 -6.58 15.92
C LEU A 55 0.60 -6.10 16.76
N ALA A 56 0.83 -4.79 16.75
CA ALA A 56 1.94 -4.17 17.47
C ALA A 56 1.88 -4.37 19.00
N ASP A 57 0.69 -4.60 19.55
CA ASP A 57 0.48 -4.91 20.97
C ASP A 57 0.60 -6.41 21.29
N GLY A 58 0.95 -7.24 20.30
CA GLY A 58 1.09 -8.69 20.42
C GLY A 58 -0.22 -9.46 20.30
N SER A 59 -1.37 -8.79 20.16
CA SER A 59 -2.65 -9.46 19.92
C SER A 59 -2.69 -10.10 18.53
N ILE A 60 -3.42 -11.21 18.40
CA ILE A 60 -3.61 -11.92 17.14
C ILE A 60 -5.00 -11.59 16.61
N VAL A 61 -5.09 -11.23 15.34
CA VAL A 61 -6.36 -10.95 14.67
C VAL A 61 -6.45 -11.72 13.35
N ASP A 62 -7.66 -12.19 13.05
CA ASP A 62 -8.00 -12.77 11.77
C ASP A 62 -8.36 -11.67 10.77
N LEU A 63 -7.62 -11.59 9.67
CA LEU A 63 -7.90 -10.65 8.60
C LEU A 63 -8.25 -11.37 7.31
N GLU A 64 -9.32 -10.88 6.68
CA GLU A 64 -9.69 -11.29 5.32
C GLU A 64 -8.71 -10.68 4.31
N ARG A 65 -8.06 -11.54 3.53
CA ARG A 65 -7.07 -11.16 2.51
C ARG A 65 -7.47 -11.70 1.15
N ILE A 66 -7.33 -10.89 0.10
CA ILE A 66 -7.53 -11.35 -1.28
C ILE A 66 -6.49 -12.44 -1.59
N SER A 67 -6.93 -13.56 -2.17
CA SER A 67 -6.05 -14.72 -2.41
C SER A 67 -4.98 -14.44 -3.47
N GLU A 68 -5.33 -13.70 -4.52
CA GLU A 68 -4.41 -13.29 -5.58
C GLU A 68 -3.66 -11.99 -5.20
N SER A 69 -2.42 -11.83 -5.68
CA SER A 69 -1.71 -10.55 -5.54
C SER A 69 -2.31 -9.48 -6.44
N LEU A 70 -2.21 -8.23 -6.01
CA LEU A 70 -2.53 -7.06 -6.82
C LEU A 70 -1.24 -6.41 -7.31
N LYS A 71 -1.30 -5.69 -8.44
CA LYS A 71 -0.17 -4.91 -8.94
C LYS A 71 -0.30 -3.46 -8.46
N LEU A 72 0.64 -3.00 -7.65
CA LEU A 72 0.68 -1.63 -7.14
C LEU A 72 1.73 -0.80 -7.88
N TYR A 73 1.37 0.42 -8.25
CA TYR A 73 2.26 1.43 -8.80
C TYR A 73 2.20 2.69 -7.94
N LEU A 74 3.35 3.31 -7.70
CA LEU A 74 3.45 4.65 -7.14
C LEU A 74 3.49 5.67 -8.28
N LEU A 75 2.62 6.67 -8.21
CA LEU A 75 2.52 7.72 -9.21
C LEU A 75 3.16 9.00 -8.66
N THR A 76 4.19 9.51 -9.35
CA THR A 76 4.80 10.81 -9.06
C THR A 76 4.76 11.68 -10.32
N GLU A 77 5.05 12.97 -10.18
CA GLU A 77 5.03 13.92 -11.31
C GLU A 77 6.03 13.57 -12.42
N ASP A 78 7.20 13.04 -12.04
CA ASP A 78 8.31 12.78 -12.95
C ASP A 78 8.46 11.30 -13.35
N ARG A 79 7.92 10.36 -12.56
CA ARG A 79 8.04 8.93 -12.83
C ARG A 79 6.93 8.07 -12.22
N VAL A 80 6.75 6.88 -12.77
CA VAL A 80 5.90 5.81 -12.22
C VAL A 80 6.80 4.66 -11.76
N ILE A 81 6.65 4.22 -10.51
CA ILE A 81 7.42 3.10 -9.93
C ILE A 81 6.50 1.89 -9.77
N GLY A 82 6.97 0.72 -10.20
CA GLY A 82 6.25 -0.55 -10.11
C GLY A 82 6.25 -1.33 -11.43
N PRO A 83 5.46 -2.42 -11.53
CA PRO A 83 4.55 -2.91 -10.50
C PRO A 83 5.26 -3.58 -9.32
N VAL A 84 4.67 -3.45 -8.13
CA VAL A 84 4.97 -4.28 -6.96
C VAL A 84 3.79 -5.24 -6.75
N ASP A 85 4.08 -6.54 -6.64
CA ASP A 85 3.11 -7.52 -6.19
C ASP A 85 2.80 -7.30 -4.72
N VAL A 86 1.55 -6.99 -4.39
CA VAL A 86 1.11 -6.76 -3.02
C VAL A 86 -0.04 -7.68 -2.64
N HIS A 87 -0.05 -8.09 -1.37
CA HIS A 87 -1.20 -8.76 -0.77
C HIS A 87 -2.14 -7.74 -0.14
N ALA A 88 -3.44 -7.86 -0.41
CA ALA A 88 -4.42 -6.86 0.01
C ALA A 88 -5.37 -7.42 1.08
N TYR A 89 -5.38 -6.77 2.25
CA TYR A 89 -6.30 -7.04 3.35
C TYR A 89 -7.55 -6.18 3.24
N ILE A 90 -8.73 -6.80 3.28
CA ILE A 90 -10.00 -6.10 3.18
C ILE A 90 -10.34 -5.47 4.54
N ILE A 91 -10.52 -4.16 4.57
CA ILE A 91 -10.83 -3.43 5.80
C ILE A 91 -12.13 -2.62 5.67
N ARG A 92 -12.75 -2.34 6.83
CA ARG A 92 -13.88 -1.39 6.95
C ARG A 92 -13.43 0.08 7.01
N GLY A 93 -12.12 0.34 7.05
CA GLY A 93 -11.56 1.69 7.08
C GLY A 93 -11.63 2.42 5.74
N ARG A 94 -11.15 3.67 5.72
CA ARG A 94 -11.27 4.57 4.55
C ARG A 94 -10.01 4.68 3.70
N PHE A 95 -8.85 4.37 4.27
CA PHE A 95 -7.56 4.62 3.63
C PHE A 95 -6.88 3.31 3.25
N VAL A 96 -6.25 3.31 2.08
CA VAL A 96 -5.25 2.29 1.73
C VAL A 96 -4.00 2.58 2.56
N LEU A 97 -3.50 1.59 3.29
CA LEU A 97 -2.22 1.67 3.98
C LEU A 97 -1.19 0.86 3.19
N LEU A 98 0.02 1.39 3.05
CA LEU A 98 1.17 0.66 2.54
C LEU A 98 2.01 0.22 3.74
N ASN A 99 2.31 -1.07 3.83
CA ASN A 99 3.19 -1.59 4.88
C ASN A 99 4.66 -1.23 4.62
N ASP A 100 5.50 -1.45 5.62
CA ASP A 100 6.95 -1.21 5.58
C ASP A 100 7.65 -1.94 4.41
N ALA A 101 7.32 -3.20 4.14
CA ALA A 101 7.87 -3.96 3.03
C ALA A 101 7.50 -3.36 1.66
N THR A 102 6.28 -2.85 1.49
CA THR A 102 5.85 -2.14 0.27
C THR A 102 6.65 -0.85 0.09
N LEU A 103 6.83 -0.07 1.16
CA LEU A 103 7.62 1.15 1.11
C LEU A 103 9.09 0.87 0.75
N SER A 104 9.67 -0.18 1.34
CA SER A 104 11.04 -0.61 1.05
C SER A 104 11.20 -1.04 -0.40
N THR A 105 10.24 -1.82 -0.93
CA THR A 105 10.25 -2.29 -2.32
C THR A 105 10.11 -1.14 -3.32
N LEU A 106 9.26 -0.15 -3.01
CA LEU A 106 9.15 1.10 -3.77
C LEU A 106 10.35 2.05 -3.58
N ARG A 107 11.33 1.66 -2.75
CA ARG A 107 12.54 2.43 -2.42
C ARG A 107 12.21 3.81 -1.84
N ILE A 108 11.12 3.92 -1.09
CA ILE A 108 10.72 5.15 -0.41
C ILE A 108 11.54 5.31 0.87
N VAL A 109 12.01 6.53 1.13
CA VAL A 109 12.59 6.96 2.40
C VAL A 109 11.71 8.05 2.97
N ILE A 110 11.16 7.82 4.17
CA ILE A 110 10.43 8.84 4.92
C ILE A 110 11.47 9.70 5.66
N ILE A 111 11.49 11.00 5.39
CA ILE A 111 12.42 11.95 6.00
C ILE A 111 11.74 12.62 7.20
N ASP A 112 10.55 13.19 6.98
CA ASP A 112 9.70 13.76 8.03
C ASP A 112 8.26 13.21 7.90
N PRO A 113 7.83 12.29 8.78
CA PRO A 113 6.49 11.72 8.72
C PRO A 113 5.37 12.75 8.97
N ARG A 114 5.62 13.75 9.83
CA ARG A 114 4.64 14.76 10.26
C ARG A 114 4.36 15.73 9.12
N ASP A 115 5.42 16.24 8.51
CA ASP A 115 5.33 17.18 7.39
C ASP A 115 5.16 16.47 6.03
N GLY A 116 5.20 15.13 6.05
CA GLY A 116 5.05 14.29 4.87
C GLY A 116 6.20 14.43 3.88
N ILE A 117 7.41 14.70 4.38
CA ILE A 117 8.63 14.84 3.57
C ILE A 117 9.23 13.46 3.34
N TRP A 118 9.57 13.18 2.09
CA TRP A 118 10.13 11.90 1.67
C TRP A 118 10.97 12.04 0.41
N CYS A 119 11.65 10.97 0.03
CA CYS A 119 12.31 10.87 -1.26
C CYS A 119 12.40 9.41 -1.72
N PHE A 120 12.80 9.18 -2.96
CA PHE A 120 13.30 7.86 -3.34
C PHE A 120 14.71 7.64 -2.78
N ARG A 121 15.12 6.39 -2.59
CA ARG A 121 16.43 6.05 -2.05
C ARG A 121 17.59 6.58 -2.90
N ASP A 122 17.43 6.69 -4.22
CA ASP A 122 18.38 7.30 -5.15
C ASP A 122 18.45 8.84 -5.06
N GLU A 123 17.49 9.46 -4.38
CA GLU A 123 17.36 10.91 -4.20
C GLU A 123 17.78 11.38 -2.80
N LEU A 124 18.10 10.46 -1.89
CA LEU A 124 18.42 10.78 -0.51
C LEU A 124 19.61 11.76 -0.43
N GLY A 125 19.41 12.89 0.24
CA GLY A 125 20.39 13.98 0.34
C GLY A 125 20.49 14.88 -0.90
N ARG A 126 19.64 14.69 -1.92
CA ARG A 126 19.64 15.46 -3.18
C ARG A 126 18.30 16.13 -3.48
N ARG A 127 17.20 15.46 -3.15
CA ARG A 127 15.84 15.96 -3.42
C ARG A 127 14.89 15.53 -2.33
N GLU A 128 14.01 16.45 -1.96
CA GLU A 128 12.87 16.18 -1.09
C GLU A 128 11.58 16.27 -1.90
N ARG A 129 10.62 15.45 -1.52
CA ARG A 129 9.26 15.38 -2.05
C ARG A 129 8.28 15.57 -0.90
N ARG A 130 7.11 16.11 -1.20
CA ARG A 130 6.00 16.20 -0.25
C ARG A 130 4.90 15.23 -0.64
N GLY A 131 4.27 14.62 0.37
CA GLY A 131 3.02 13.90 0.19
C GLY A 131 1.89 14.83 -0.23
N ILE A 132 0.79 14.25 -0.70
CA ILE A 132 -0.37 14.97 -1.24
C ILE A 132 -1.44 15.22 -0.19
#